data_AF-A0A8T9C590-F1
#
_entry.id   AF-A0A8T9C590-F1
#
_cell.length_a   1.000
_cell.length_b   1.000
_cell.length_c   1.000
_cell.angle_alpha   90.00
_cell.angle_beta   90.00
_cell.angle_gamma   90.00
#
_symmetry.space_group_name_H-M   'P 1'
#
loop_
_entity.id
_entity.type
_entity.pdbx_description
1 polymer ?
#
loop_
_entity_poly.entity_id
_entity_poly.type
_entity_poly.pdbx_seq_one_letter_code
_entity_poly.pdbx_strand_id
1 'polypeptide(L)'
;MGITHSTARWVAPLSFAIDFAAQQYGMLSSPNMKDVHDANLSFWSPQPYFIAGFFFPQQLFQLAWLYRLWKLDPKKSLENKKEVDLMVDFVPYYAVGNLCIATWMIFWNSSALKSANVFVLINSFTQLYYIFGRLPPMNPNSTSSVLTHVVSKTFAGIGVLDFLHNGSVAYFNHQGPSTAIKVLTGLGFGALASASDWIFGGCLVYDLVALAVGQRGIGESGWSNLLGVYALGAAGIVTARNLVRPPYLKQDTGGYETAATDDVL
;
A
#
# COMPACT_ATOMS: atom_id res chain seq x y z
N MET A 1 22.61 -3.31 -5.36
CA MET A 1 22.85 -2.21 -6.31
C MET A 1 21.59 -1.38 -6.39
N GLY A 2 21.62 -0.14 -5.90
CA GLY A 2 20.48 0.78 -5.93
C GLY A 2 20.65 1.85 -7.01
N ILE A 3 19.57 2.56 -7.34
CA ILE A 3 19.64 3.75 -8.22
C ILE A 3 20.27 4.93 -7.48
N THR A 4 20.83 5.90 -8.20
CA THR A 4 21.36 7.12 -7.59
C THR A 4 20.23 8.08 -7.22
N HIS A 5 20.49 9.01 -6.28
CA HIS A 5 19.53 10.07 -5.92
C HIS A 5 19.14 10.95 -7.11
N SER A 6 20.07 11.24 -8.03
CA SER A 6 19.77 12.00 -9.25
C SER A 6 18.77 11.27 -10.15
N THR A 7 18.91 9.95 -10.30
CA THR A 7 17.98 9.13 -11.07
C THR A 7 16.63 8.99 -10.35
N ALA A 8 16.67 8.76 -9.03
CA ALA A 8 15.48 8.63 -8.19
C ALA A 8 14.54 9.83 -8.29
N ARG A 9 15.11 11.05 -8.31
CA ARG A 9 14.35 12.29 -8.45
C ARG A 9 13.55 12.39 -9.74
N TRP A 10 13.93 11.67 -10.80
CA TRP A 10 13.17 11.66 -12.05
C TRP A 10 12.27 10.44 -12.15
N VAL A 11 12.76 9.26 -11.79
CA VAL A 11 12.02 8.00 -11.93
C VAL A 11 10.75 8.01 -11.08
N ALA A 12 10.83 8.42 -9.81
CA ALA A 12 9.67 8.39 -8.93
C ALA A 12 8.56 9.35 -9.40
N PRO A 13 8.80 10.67 -9.62
CA PRO A 13 7.76 11.56 -10.10
C PRO A 13 7.21 11.19 -11.48
N LEU A 14 8.04 10.70 -12.39
CA LEU A 14 7.58 10.28 -13.72
C LEU A 14 6.65 9.07 -13.63
N SER A 15 7.01 8.06 -12.84
CA SER A 15 6.14 6.90 -12.63
C SER A 15 4.79 7.29 -12.01
N PHE A 16 4.80 8.20 -11.03
CA PHE A 16 3.60 8.77 -10.43
C PHE A 16 2.73 9.52 -11.44
N ALA A 17 3.34 10.35 -12.30
CA ALA A 17 2.60 11.09 -13.30
C ALA A 17 1.93 10.16 -14.33
N ILE A 18 2.61 9.08 -14.71
CA ILE A 18 2.07 8.04 -15.60
C ILE A 18 0.87 7.34 -14.95
N ASP A 19 1.03 6.88 -13.70
CA ASP A 19 -0.04 6.25 -12.94
C ASP A 19 -1.24 7.20 -12.75
N PHE A 20 -0.99 8.42 -12.30
CA PHE A 20 -2.03 9.42 -12.12
C PHE A 20 -2.81 9.67 -13.42
N ALA A 21 -2.12 9.83 -14.55
CA ALA A 21 -2.76 10.00 -15.85
C ALA A 21 -3.58 8.78 -16.27
N ALA A 22 -3.06 7.57 -16.04
CA ALA A 22 -3.79 6.34 -16.28
C ALA A 22 -5.04 6.23 -15.40
N GLN A 23 -4.98 6.61 -14.11
CA GLN A 23 -6.13 6.67 -13.23
C GLN A 23 -7.19 7.69 -13.71
N GLN A 24 -6.77 8.86 -14.21
CA GLN A 24 -7.71 9.79 -14.83
C GLN A 24 -8.38 9.18 -16.07
N TYR A 25 -7.60 8.51 -16.94
CA TYR A 25 -8.16 7.75 -18.06
C TYR A 25 -9.17 6.70 -17.58
N GLY A 26 -8.80 5.93 -16.56
CA GLY A 26 -9.61 4.89 -15.93
C GLY A 26 -10.98 5.36 -15.48
N MET A 27 -11.02 6.53 -14.83
CA MET A 27 -12.24 7.13 -14.30
C MET A 27 -13.08 7.85 -15.36
N LEU A 28 -12.45 8.38 -16.41
CA LEU A 28 -13.10 9.27 -17.38
C LEU A 28 -13.43 8.61 -18.72
N SER A 29 -12.90 7.42 -19.02
CA SER A 29 -13.21 6.70 -20.25
C SER A 29 -14.58 6.03 -20.23
N SER A 30 -15.00 5.45 -21.36
CA SER A 30 -16.16 4.58 -21.44
C SER A 30 -15.76 3.25 -22.11
N PRO A 31 -15.97 2.09 -21.45
CA PRO A 31 -16.41 1.97 -20.05
C PRO A 31 -15.37 2.59 -19.09
N ASN A 32 -15.83 3.12 -17.95
CA ASN A 32 -14.95 3.55 -16.87
C ASN A 32 -14.66 2.39 -15.90
N MET A 33 -13.73 2.62 -14.97
CA MET A 33 -13.31 1.63 -13.97
C MET A 33 -14.48 1.08 -13.15
N LYS A 34 -15.47 1.92 -12.82
CA LYS A 34 -16.67 1.52 -12.08
C LYS A 34 -17.61 0.69 -12.95
N ASP A 35 -17.81 1.05 -14.22
CA ASP A 35 -18.66 0.28 -15.13
C ASP A 35 -18.14 -1.16 -15.26
N VAL A 36 -16.82 -1.33 -15.41
CA VAL A 36 -16.19 -2.65 -15.46
C VAL A 36 -16.34 -3.40 -14.13
N HIS A 37 -16.16 -2.72 -13.00
CA HIS A 37 -16.38 -3.32 -11.68
C HIS A 37 -17.82 -3.82 -11.49
N ASP A 38 -18.81 -2.97 -11.77
CA ASP A 38 -20.22 -3.31 -11.62
C ASP A 38 -20.63 -4.46 -12.55
N ALA A 39 -20.03 -4.53 -13.74
CA ALA A 39 -20.26 -5.60 -14.69
C ALA A 39 -19.61 -6.93 -14.29
N ASN A 40 -18.62 -6.92 -13.39
CA ASN A 40 -17.83 -8.11 -13.05
C ASN A 40 -17.66 -8.25 -11.53
N LEU A 41 -18.76 -8.51 -10.83
CA LEU A 41 -18.77 -8.67 -9.38
C LEU A 41 -18.43 -10.09 -8.95
N SER A 42 -17.70 -10.25 -7.84
CA SER A 42 -17.35 -11.54 -7.23
C SER A 42 -17.29 -11.43 -5.70
N PHE A 43 -16.95 -12.53 -5.04
CA PHE A 43 -16.92 -12.65 -3.58
C PHE A 43 -15.87 -11.77 -2.88
N TRP A 44 -14.91 -11.16 -3.60
CA TRP A 44 -14.03 -10.12 -3.07
C TRP A 44 -14.22 -8.77 -3.75
N SER A 45 -15.42 -8.47 -4.25
CA SER A 45 -15.75 -7.13 -4.74
C SER A 45 -15.97 -6.14 -3.59
N PRO A 46 -15.15 -5.09 -3.48
CA PRO A 46 -15.31 -4.04 -2.48
C PRO A 46 -16.33 -3.00 -2.92
N GLN A 47 -16.69 -2.10 -2.00
CA GLN A 47 -17.46 -0.91 -2.34
C GLN A 47 -16.55 0.11 -3.09
N PRO A 48 -16.88 0.55 -4.33
CA PRO A 48 -15.99 1.39 -5.14
C PRO A 48 -15.61 2.76 -4.55
N TYR A 49 -16.50 3.40 -3.78
CA TYR A 49 -16.21 4.71 -3.16
C TYR A 49 -15.26 4.59 -1.96
N PHE A 50 -15.17 3.43 -1.30
CA PHE A 50 -14.11 3.17 -0.32
C PHE A 50 -12.73 3.15 -0.99
N ILE A 51 -12.65 2.59 -2.20
CA ILE A 51 -11.40 2.62 -2.99
C ILE A 51 -10.99 4.07 -3.28
N ALA A 52 -11.91 4.89 -3.78
CA ALA A 52 -11.66 6.31 -4.01
C ALA A 52 -11.25 7.06 -2.72
N GLY A 53 -11.92 6.75 -1.60
CA GLY A 53 -11.61 7.30 -0.28
C GLY A 53 -10.24 6.90 0.26
N PHE A 54 -9.72 5.73 -0.13
CA PHE A 54 -8.36 5.28 0.20
C PHE A 54 -7.32 5.99 -0.65
N PHE A 55 -7.53 6.04 -1.97
CA PHE A 55 -6.56 6.61 -2.90
C PHE A 55 -6.38 8.13 -2.71
N PHE A 56 -7.44 8.89 -2.43
CA PHE A 56 -7.33 10.34 -2.30
C PHE A 56 -6.25 10.80 -1.28
N PRO A 57 -6.31 10.42 0.02
CA PRO A 57 -5.26 10.79 0.97
C PRO A 57 -3.92 10.17 0.60
N GLN A 58 -3.90 8.96 0.01
CA GLN A 58 -2.67 8.32 -0.46
C GLN A 58 -1.96 9.16 -1.53
N GLN A 59 -2.67 9.79 -2.47
CA GLN A 59 -2.08 10.69 -3.47
C GLN A 59 -1.42 11.91 -2.82
N LEU A 60 -2.02 12.48 -1.77
CA LEU A 60 -1.44 13.62 -1.05
C LEU A 60 -0.13 13.24 -0.34
N PHE A 61 -0.08 12.08 0.32
CA PHE A 61 1.14 11.59 0.96
C PHE A 61 2.24 11.26 -0.06
N GLN A 62 1.88 10.72 -1.23
CA GLN A 62 2.83 10.50 -2.32
C GLN A 62 3.43 11.82 -2.80
N LEU A 63 2.62 12.84 -3.04
CA LEU A 63 3.12 14.17 -3.44
C LEU A 63 4.05 14.76 -2.38
N ALA A 64 3.71 14.64 -1.09
CA ALA A 64 4.58 15.08 0.00
C ALA A 64 5.91 14.31 0.04
N TRP A 65 5.87 12.99 -0.16
CA TRP A 65 7.05 12.13 -0.24
C TRP A 65 7.93 12.48 -1.45
N LEU A 66 7.34 12.66 -2.65
CA LEU A 66 8.06 13.06 -3.86
C LEU A 66 8.70 14.46 -3.70
N TYR A 67 7.98 15.40 -3.10
CA TYR A 67 8.52 16.72 -2.78
C TYR A 67 9.74 16.63 -1.86
N ARG A 68 9.65 15.81 -0.81
CA ARG A 68 10.76 15.56 0.12
C ARG A 68 11.96 14.94 -0.61
N LEU A 69 11.74 13.93 -1.45
CA LEU A 69 12.78 13.28 -2.25
C LEU A 69 13.50 14.28 -3.17
N TRP A 70 12.74 15.20 -3.76
CA TRP A 70 13.28 16.22 -4.67
C TRP A 70 14.12 17.28 -3.94
N LYS A 71 13.67 17.71 -2.75
CA LYS A 71 14.29 18.81 -2.00
C LYS A 71 15.43 18.40 -1.10
N LEU A 72 15.50 17.13 -0.70
CA LEU A 72 16.62 16.62 0.09
C LEU A 72 17.92 16.70 -0.70
N ASP A 73 18.97 17.12 -0.01
CA ASP A 73 20.32 17.20 -0.56
C ASP A 73 21.28 16.39 0.32
N PRO A 74 21.81 15.25 -0.18
CA PRO A 74 22.67 14.36 0.58
C PRO A 74 24.05 14.98 0.91
N LYS A 75 24.41 16.12 0.30
CA LYS A 75 25.69 16.80 0.55
C LYS A 75 25.67 17.72 1.77
N LYS A 76 24.49 18.07 2.29
CA LYS A 76 24.36 19.04 3.39
C LYS A 76 24.75 18.48 4.76
N SER A 77 24.46 17.21 5.01
CA SER A 77 24.78 16.55 6.29
C SER A 77 24.75 15.03 6.15
N LEU A 78 25.38 14.34 7.10
CA LEU A 78 25.30 12.87 7.19
C LEU A 78 23.86 12.40 7.44
N GLU A 79 23.07 13.15 8.19
CA GLU A 79 21.66 12.88 8.45
C GLU A 79 20.84 12.94 7.15
N ASN A 80 21.01 14.01 6.36
CA ASN A 80 20.36 14.11 5.05
C ASN A 80 20.73 12.96 4.12
N LYS A 81 21.99 12.53 4.15
CA LYS A 81 22.43 11.37 3.37
C LYS A 81 21.67 10.11 3.76
N LYS A 82 21.53 9.83 5.08
CA LYS A 82 20.76 8.68 5.59
C LYS A 82 19.28 8.77 5.19
N GLU A 83 18.68 9.96 5.24
CA GLU A 83 17.29 10.16 4.80
C GLU A 83 17.12 9.90 3.31
N VAL A 84 18.05 10.41 2.48
CA VAL A 84 18.04 10.17 1.03
C VAL A 84 18.21 8.68 0.73
N ASP A 85 19.15 8.01 1.38
CA ASP A 85 19.40 6.58 1.16
C ASP A 85 18.14 5.74 1.45
N LEU A 86 17.41 6.05 2.53
CA LEU A 86 16.14 5.40 2.87
C LEU A 86 15.08 5.60 1.77
N MET A 87 14.89 6.84 1.31
CA MET A 87 13.89 7.13 0.30
C MET A 87 14.26 6.51 -1.06
N VAL A 88 15.52 6.60 -1.46
CA VAL A 88 16.04 6.06 -2.72
C VAL A 88 15.92 4.53 -2.76
N ASP A 89 16.07 3.85 -1.63
CA ASP A 89 15.88 2.40 -1.52
C ASP A 89 14.47 1.96 -1.94
N PHE A 90 13.45 2.77 -1.64
CA PHE A 90 12.05 2.48 -1.98
C PHE A 90 11.71 2.77 -3.45
N VAL A 91 12.40 3.70 -4.11
CA VAL A 91 12.02 4.22 -5.44
C VAL A 91 11.80 3.13 -6.51
N PRO A 92 12.64 2.08 -6.62
CA PRO A 92 12.38 1.02 -7.61
C PRO A 92 11.04 0.31 -7.38
N TYR A 93 10.68 0.03 -6.13
CA TYR A 93 9.42 -0.63 -5.75
C TYR A 93 8.22 0.29 -5.97
N TYR A 94 8.38 1.56 -5.64
CA TYR A 94 7.41 2.61 -5.93
C TYR A 94 7.13 2.72 -7.43
N ALA A 95 8.18 2.79 -8.26
CA ALA A 95 8.05 2.92 -9.70
C ALA A 95 7.41 1.70 -10.35
N VAL A 96 7.80 0.49 -9.93
CA VAL A 96 7.16 -0.76 -10.39
C VAL A 96 5.67 -0.74 -10.04
N GLY A 97 5.32 -0.34 -8.81
CA GLY A 97 3.91 -0.27 -8.40
C GLY A 97 3.08 0.68 -9.26
N ASN A 98 3.56 1.91 -9.43
CA ASN A 98 2.90 2.91 -10.27
C ASN A 98 2.72 2.44 -11.73
N LEU A 99 3.76 1.84 -12.33
CA LEU A 99 3.69 1.33 -13.70
C LEU A 99 2.77 0.10 -13.83
N CYS A 100 2.70 -0.73 -12.79
CA CYS A 100 1.75 -1.84 -12.74
C CYS A 100 0.31 -1.34 -12.64
N ILE A 101 0.02 -0.36 -11.80
CA ILE A 101 -1.33 0.24 -11.67
C ILE A 101 -1.71 0.93 -12.97
N ALA A 102 -0.80 1.70 -13.58
CA ALA A 102 -1.05 2.36 -14.85
C ALA A 102 -1.41 1.36 -15.96
N THR A 103 -0.64 0.27 -16.06
CA THR A 103 -0.87 -0.77 -17.07
C THR A 103 -2.12 -1.59 -16.76
N TRP A 104 -2.34 -1.90 -15.48
CA TRP A 104 -3.56 -2.54 -15.00
C TRP A 104 -4.80 -1.77 -15.46
N MET A 105 -4.80 -0.44 -15.33
CA MET A 105 -5.93 0.40 -15.72
C MET A 105 -6.34 0.23 -17.18
N ILE A 106 -5.36 0.10 -18.08
CA ILE A 106 -5.61 -0.11 -19.52
C ILE A 106 -6.30 -1.46 -19.76
N PHE A 107 -5.81 -2.53 -19.12
CA PHE A 107 -6.40 -3.86 -19.25
C PHE A 107 -7.74 -3.98 -18.52
N TRP A 108 -7.90 -3.30 -17.38
CA TRP A 108 -9.15 -3.25 -16.63
C TRP A 108 -10.25 -2.60 -17.47
N ASN A 109 -10.01 -1.41 -18.01
CA ASN A 109 -11.01 -0.69 -18.81
C ASN A 109 -11.35 -1.39 -20.13
N SER A 110 -10.50 -2.30 -20.62
CA SER A 110 -10.83 -3.18 -21.75
C SER A 110 -11.47 -4.51 -21.34
N SER A 111 -11.81 -4.69 -20.06
CA SER A 111 -12.32 -5.94 -19.47
C SER A 111 -11.41 -7.16 -19.71
N ALA A 112 -10.12 -6.94 -19.97
CA ALA A 112 -9.10 -7.99 -20.08
C ALA A 112 -8.62 -8.42 -18.69
N LEU A 113 -9.55 -8.87 -17.84
CA LEU A 113 -9.37 -9.04 -16.39
C LEU A 113 -8.22 -9.98 -16.01
N LYS A 114 -7.99 -11.04 -16.78
CA LYS A 114 -6.85 -11.96 -16.56
C LYS A 114 -5.50 -11.29 -16.82
N SER A 115 -5.41 -10.47 -17.86
CA SER A 115 -4.20 -9.68 -18.16
C SER A 115 -3.98 -8.61 -17.10
N ALA A 116 -5.06 -7.93 -16.70
CA ALA A 116 -5.05 -6.95 -15.62
C ALA A 116 -4.51 -7.57 -14.31
N ASN A 117 -4.95 -8.79 -13.98
CA ASN A 117 -4.53 -9.50 -12.78
C ASN A 117 -3.01 -9.80 -12.73
N VAL A 118 -2.34 -9.98 -13.87
CA VAL A 118 -0.87 -10.19 -13.90
C VAL A 118 -0.14 -9.00 -13.26
N PHE A 119 -0.54 -7.78 -13.62
CA PHE A 119 0.09 -6.56 -13.09
C PHE A 119 -0.24 -6.34 -11.61
N VAL A 120 -1.44 -6.73 -11.18
CA VAL A 120 -1.78 -6.71 -9.76
C VAL A 120 -0.93 -7.69 -8.97
N LEU A 121 -0.75 -8.93 -9.45
CA LEU A 121 0.14 -9.88 -8.79
C LEU A 121 1.55 -9.30 -8.62
N ILE A 122 2.11 -8.75 -9.71
CA ILE A 122 3.44 -8.13 -9.66
C ILE A 122 3.48 -6.99 -8.64
N ASN A 123 2.50 -6.07 -8.67
CA ASN A 123 2.43 -4.97 -7.71
C ASN A 123 2.33 -5.48 -6.27
N SER A 124 1.31 -6.27 -5.95
CA SER A 124 1.01 -6.72 -4.59
C SER A 124 2.20 -7.47 -3.97
N PHE A 125 2.82 -8.41 -4.71
CA PHE A 125 3.99 -9.12 -4.19
C PHE A 125 5.22 -8.22 -4.07
N THR A 126 5.41 -7.26 -4.98
CA THR A 126 6.52 -6.27 -4.90
C THR A 126 6.38 -5.39 -3.66
N GLN A 127 5.18 -4.87 -3.38
CA GLN A 127 4.94 -4.00 -2.23
C GLN A 127 5.04 -4.77 -0.91
N LEU A 128 4.45 -5.97 -0.84
CA LEU A 128 4.54 -6.83 0.35
C LEU A 128 6.00 -7.24 0.62
N TYR A 129 6.75 -7.62 -0.41
CA TYR A 129 8.17 -7.90 -0.29
C TYR A 129 8.95 -6.71 0.28
N TYR A 130 8.68 -5.50 -0.20
CA TYR A 130 9.36 -4.31 0.30
C TYR A 130 9.07 -4.08 1.79
N ILE A 131 7.79 -4.05 2.20
CA ILE A 131 7.43 -3.69 3.58
C ILE A 131 7.83 -4.75 4.61
N PHE A 132 7.92 -6.03 4.22
CA PHE A 132 8.30 -7.12 5.13
C PHE A 132 9.77 -7.51 5.06
N GLY A 133 10.42 -7.33 3.91
CA GLY A 133 11.78 -7.81 3.66
C GLY A 133 12.85 -6.73 3.62
N ARG A 134 12.49 -5.46 3.38
CA ARG A 134 13.46 -4.39 3.08
C ARG A 134 13.29 -3.16 3.95
N LEU A 135 12.06 -2.79 4.26
CA LEU A 135 11.73 -1.58 5.00
C LEU A 135 12.21 -1.69 6.46
N PRO A 136 13.17 -0.86 6.91
CA PRO A 136 13.59 -0.85 8.32
C PRO A 136 12.47 -0.39 9.26
N PRO A 137 12.62 -0.55 10.60
CA PRO A 137 11.69 0.02 11.55
C PRO A 137 11.54 1.54 11.40
N MET A 138 10.33 2.05 11.64
CA MET A 138 10.04 3.47 11.42
C MET A 138 10.72 4.34 12.47
N ASN A 139 11.41 5.38 12.01
CA ASN A 139 11.93 6.46 12.85
C ASN A 139 10.91 7.60 12.89
N PRO A 140 10.17 7.80 14.00
CA PRO A 140 9.14 8.84 14.08
C PRO A 140 9.71 10.27 14.03
N ASN A 141 11.01 10.45 14.31
CA ASN A 141 11.67 11.76 14.28
C ASN A 141 12.18 12.12 12.87
N SER A 142 12.19 11.18 11.91
CA SER A 142 12.56 11.45 10.53
C SER A 142 11.32 11.55 9.66
N THR A 143 11.05 12.75 9.13
CA THR A 143 9.97 12.99 8.17
C THR A 143 10.08 12.06 6.96
N SER A 144 11.30 11.82 6.49
CA SER A 144 11.56 10.93 5.35
C SER A 144 11.23 9.47 5.67
N SER A 145 11.50 9.02 6.90
CA SER A 145 11.07 7.70 7.36
C SER A 145 9.56 7.60 7.45
N VAL A 146 8.90 8.52 8.16
CA VAL A 146 7.44 8.52 8.31
C VAL A 146 6.74 8.51 6.95
N LEU A 147 7.12 9.42 6.04
CA LEU A 147 6.52 9.48 4.70
C LEU A 147 6.77 8.19 3.90
N THR A 148 7.97 7.63 3.95
CA THR A 148 8.28 6.36 3.24
C THR A 148 7.43 5.22 3.78
N HIS A 149 7.23 5.14 5.10
CA HIS A 149 6.36 4.14 5.71
C HIS A 149 4.90 4.34 5.33
N VAL A 150 4.38 5.57 5.35
CA VAL A 150 3.00 5.87 4.96
C VAL A 150 2.77 5.47 3.50
N VAL A 151 3.63 5.92 2.58
CA VAL A 151 3.46 5.63 1.15
C VAL A 151 3.62 4.13 0.85
N SER A 152 4.69 3.50 1.32
CA SER A 152 4.94 2.08 1.02
C SER A 152 3.90 1.14 1.61
N LYS A 153 3.42 1.40 2.83
CA LYS A 153 2.44 0.53 3.49
C LYS A 153 1.03 0.74 2.97
N THR A 154 0.66 1.96 2.57
CA THR A 154 -0.63 2.17 1.89
C THR A 154 -0.64 1.54 0.50
N PHE A 155 0.49 1.59 -0.23
CA PHE A 155 0.68 0.82 -1.47
C PHE A 155 0.51 -0.69 -1.26
N ALA A 156 1.14 -1.24 -0.22
CA ALA A 156 0.98 -2.65 0.12
C ALA A 156 -0.46 -2.98 0.56
N GLY A 157 -1.09 -2.09 1.32
CA GLY A 157 -2.48 -2.22 1.79
C GLY A 157 -3.44 -2.38 0.63
N ILE A 158 -3.51 -1.38 -0.26
CA ILE A 158 -4.38 -1.47 -1.45
C ILE A 158 -3.99 -2.65 -2.35
N GLY A 159 -2.70 -2.99 -2.42
CA GLY A 159 -2.24 -4.18 -3.13
C GLY A 159 -2.84 -5.49 -2.60
N VAL A 160 -3.13 -5.63 -1.30
CA VAL A 160 -3.83 -6.81 -0.76
C VAL A 160 -5.27 -6.85 -1.27
N LEU A 161 -5.97 -5.71 -1.21
CA LEU A 161 -7.34 -5.61 -1.70
C LEU A 161 -7.44 -5.89 -3.21
N ASP A 162 -6.54 -5.29 -4.01
CA ASP A 162 -6.49 -5.48 -5.45
C ASP A 162 -6.21 -6.94 -5.82
N PHE A 163 -5.28 -7.60 -5.10
CA PHE A 163 -4.99 -9.02 -5.30
C PHE A 163 -6.24 -9.88 -5.13
N LEU A 164 -7.01 -9.64 -4.07
CA LEU A 164 -8.25 -10.37 -3.81
C LEU A 164 -9.32 -10.01 -4.85
N HIS A 165 -9.60 -8.73 -5.02
CA HIS A 165 -10.64 -8.26 -5.93
C HIS A 165 -10.39 -8.73 -7.36
N ASN A 166 -9.24 -8.39 -7.95
CA ASN A 166 -8.95 -8.78 -9.33
C ASN A 166 -8.77 -10.27 -9.50
N GLY A 167 -8.18 -10.96 -8.52
CA GLY A 167 -8.07 -12.42 -8.55
C GLY A 167 -9.45 -13.07 -8.61
N SER A 168 -10.38 -12.63 -7.76
CA SER A 168 -11.76 -13.16 -7.76
C SER A 168 -12.49 -12.82 -9.05
N VAL A 169 -12.38 -11.59 -9.54
CA VAL A 169 -13.08 -11.13 -10.74
C VAL A 169 -12.52 -11.77 -12.02
N ALA A 170 -11.21 -12.00 -12.12
CA ALA A 170 -10.58 -12.59 -13.30
C ALA A 170 -10.87 -14.09 -13.48
N TYR A 171 -11.11 -14.83 -12.38
CA TYR A 171 -11.21 -16.30 -12.42
C TYR A 171 -12.53 -16.86 -11.86
N PHE A 172 -13.27 -16.06 -11.08
CA PHE A 172 -14.49 -16.46 -10.38
C PHE A 172 -15.57 -15.39 -10.48
N ASN A 173 -15.69 -14.76 -11.66
CA ASN A 173 -16.70 -13.73 -11.92
C ASN A 173 -18.12 -14.25 -11.62
N HIS A 174 -18.94 -13.42 -10.96
CA HIS A 174 -20.30 -13.70 -10.49
C HIS A 174 -20.46 -14.92 -9.58
N GLN A 175 -19.39 -15.30 -8.87
CA GLN A 175 -19.45 -16.38 -7.88
C GLN A 175 -19.53 -15.83 -6.45
N GLY A 176 -20.32 -16.53 -5.62
CA GLY A 176 -20.37 -16.31 -4.18
C GLY A 176 -19.24 -17.03 -3.44
N PRO A 177 -19.04 -16.70 -2.14
CA PRO A 177 -17.95 -17.25 -1.34
C PRO A 177 -18.21 -18.69 -0.91
N SER A 178 -17.30 -19.61 -1.28
CA SER A 178 -17.27 -20.95 -0.72
C SER A 178 -16.78 -20.96 0.73
N THR A 179 -17.01 -22.06 1.46
CA THR A 179 -16.45 -22.23 2.82
C THR A 179 -14.92 -22.09 2.84
N ALA A 180 -14.24 -22.61 1.81
CA ALA A 180 -12.79 -22.48 1.70
C ALA A 180 -12.36 -21.01 1.57
N ILE A 181 -13.04 -20.23 0.73
CA ILE A 181 -12.78 -18.78 0.60
C ILE A 181 -12.94 -18.08 1.94
N LYS A 182 -14.04 -18.36 2.66
CA LYS A 182 -14.29 -17.76 3.98
C LYS A 182 -13.16 -18.05 4.97
N VAL A 183 -12.70 -19.30 5.04
CA VAL A 183 -11.60 -19.71 5.94
C VAL A 183 -10.28 -19.06 5.52
N LEU A 184 -9.94 -19.11 4.24
CA LEU A 184 -8.70 -18.54 3.72
C LEU A 184 -8.63 -17.02 3.91
N THR A 185 -9.75 -16.30 3.72
CA THR A 185 -9.81 -14.86 4.03
C THR A 185 -9.52 -14.61 5.51
N GLY A 186 -10.17 -15.34 6.42
CA GLY A 186 -9.95 -15.17 7.86
C GLY A 186 -8.50 -15.46 8.27
N LEU A 187 -7.93 -16.57 7.79
CA LEU A 187 -6.53 -16.94 8.07
C LEU A 187 -5.54 -15.95 7.46
N GLY A 188 -5.75 -15.54 6.21
CA GLY A 188 -4.88 -14.60 5.50
C GLY A 188 -4.84 -13.23 6.17
N PHE A 189 -6.00 -12.64 6.45
CA PHE A 189 -6.06 -11.36 7.15
C PHE A 189 -5.57 -11.47 8.59
N GLY A 190 -5.86 -12.56 9.31
CA GLY A 190 -5.33 -12.79 10.66
C GLY A 190 -3.80 -12.88 10.69
N ALA A 191 -3.21 -13.59 9.72
CA ALA A 191 -1.75 -13.70 9.59
C ALA A 191 -1.11 -12.34 9.25
N LEU A 192 -1.64 -11.63 8.26
CA LEU A 192 -1.15 -10.30 7.88
C LEU A 192 -1.29 -9.31 9.03
N ALA A 193 -2.46 -9.26 9.70
CA ALA A 193 -2.70 -8.41 10.86
C ALA A 193 -1.69 -8.67 12.00
N SER A 194 -1.37 -9.93 12.25
CA SER A 194 -0.39 -10.34 13.28
C SER A 194 1.04 -9.87 12.97
N ALA A 195 1.36 -9.68 11.69
CA ALA A 195 2.64 -9.17 11.23
C ALA A 195 2.65 -7.64 11.03
N SER A 196 1.51 -6.96 11.20
CA SER A 196 1.32 -5.57 10.80
C SER A 196 1.57 -4.55 11.92
N ASP A 197 2.06 -3.38 11.55
CA ASP A 197 1.94 -2.18 12.38
C ASP A 197 0.63 -1.42 12.15
N TRP A 198 0.47 -0.29 12.83
CA TRP A 198 -0.71 0.57 12.74
C TRP A 198 -1.09 1.00 11.32
N ILE A 199 -0.11 1.28 10.45
CA ILE A 199 -0.38 1.81 9.11
C ILE A 199 -0.88 0.68 8.21
N PHE A 200 -0.08 -0.38 8.05
CA PHE A 200 -0.46 -1.51 7.19
C PHE A 200 -1.67 -2.26 7.75
N GLY A 201 -1.71 -2.48 9.07
CA GLY A 201 -2.84 -3.12 9.75
C GLY A 201 -4.13 -2.31 9.66
N GLY A 202 -4.03 -0.98 9.72
CA GLY A 202 -5.16 -0.09 9.47
C GLY A 202 -5.72 -0.24 8.04
N CYS A 203 -4.85 -0.39 7.04
CA CYS A 203 -5.27 -0.68 5.66
C CYS A 203 -6.02 -2.01 5.57
N LEU A 204 -5.50 -3.09 6.18
CA LEU A 204 -6.17 -4.40 6.18
C LEU A 204 -7.58 -4.35 6.80
N VAL A 205 -7.74 -3.60 7.89
CA VAL A 205 -9.06 -3.40 8.51
C VAL A 205 -9.97 -2.62 7.57
N TYR A 206 -9.45 -1.55 6.95
CA TYR A 206 -10.19 -0.76 5.98
C TYR A 206 -10.64 -1.60 4.77
N ASP A 207 -9.77 -2.46 4.25
CA ASP A 207 -10.06 -3.35 3.13
C ASP A 207 -11.19 -4.34 3.47
N LEU A 208 -11.15 -4.95 4.66
CA LEU A 208 -12.23 -5.83 5.12
C LEU A 208 -13.56 -5.10 5.27
N VAL A 209 -13.54 -3.84 5.71
CA VAL A 209 -14.75 -3.00 5.77
C VAL A 209 -15.25 -2.69 4.36
N ALA A 210 -14.36 -2.31 3.44
CA ALA A 210 -14.71 -2.03 2.05
C ALA A 210 -15.34 -3.26 1.37
N LEU A 211 -14.77 -4.45 1.61
CA LEU A 211 -15.33 -5.73 1.18
C LEU A 211 -16.70 -5.99 1.83
N ALA A 212 -16.83 -5.83 3.15
CA ALA A 212 -18.08 -6.07 3.85
C ALA A 212 -19.21 -5.19 3.30
N VAL A 213 -18.95 -3.90 3.08
CA VAL A 213 -19.92 -2.96 2.52
C VAL A 213 -20.24 -3.29 1.06
N GLY A 214 -19.24 -3.63 0.25
CA GLY A 214 -19.43 -4.03 -1.15
C GLY A 214 -20.33 -5.26 -1.28
N GLN A 215 -20.04 -6.30 -0.51
CA GLN A 215 -20.82 -7.54 -0.48
C GLN A 215 -22.25 -7.33 0.02
N ARG A 216 -22.46 -6.42 0.98
CA ARG A 216 -23.82 -6.02 1.40
C ARG A 216 -24.60 -5.38 0.26
N GLY A 217 -23.95 -4.51 -0.51
CA GLY A 217 -24.55 -3.78 -1.64
C GLY A 217 -25.06 -4.69 -2.76
N ILE A 218 -24.48 -5.88 -2.92
CA ILE A 218 -24.86 -6.86 -3.95
C ILE A 218 -25.74 -8.00 -3.41
N GLY A 219 -26.21 -7.91 -2.17
CA GLY A 219 -27.14 -8.86 -1.56
C GLY A 219 -26.49 -9.99 -0.74
N GLU A 220 -25.16 -10.10 -0.72
CA GLU A 220 -24.39 -11.16 -0.03
C GLU A 220 -24.26 -10.91 1.49
N SER A 221 -25.40 -10.85 2.17
CA SER A 221 -25.51 -10.41 3.57
C SER A 221 -24.76 -11.28 4.57
N GLY A 222 -24.82 -12.62 4.40
CA GLY A 222 -24.11 -13.53 5.30
C GLY A 222 -22.59 -13.41 5.18
N TRP A 223 -22.10 -13.18 3.98
CA TRP A 223 -20.67 -12.97 3.75
C TRP A 223 -20.19 -11.61 4.23
N SER A 224 -20.96 -10.56 3.95
CA SER A 224 -20.75 -9.21 4.45
C SER A 224 -20.58 -9.19 5.98
N ASN A 225 -21.48 -9.84 6.71
CA ASN A 225 -21.40 -9.93 8.17
C ASN A 225 -20.11 -10.62 8.65
N LEU A 226 -19.71 -11.71 7.98
CA LEU A 226 -18.49 -12.43 8.33
C LEU A 226 -17.23 -11.61 8.04
N LEU A 227 -17.18 -10.88 6.91
CA LEU A 227 -16.12 -9.92 6.63
C LEU A 227 -16.04 -8.81 7.69
N GLY A 228 -17.18 -8.33 8.18
CA GLY A 228 -17.23 -7.40 9.30
C GLY A 228 -16.66 -7.98 10.61
N VAL A 229 -16.95 -9.25 10.91
CA VAL A 229 -16.33 -9.97 12.03
C VAL A 229 -14.81 -10.09 11.85
N TYR A 230 -14.34 -10.40 10.63
CA TYR A 230 -12.91 -10.41 10.32
C TYR A 230 -12.28 -9.04 10.49
N ALA A 231 -12.96 -7.95 10.10
CA ALA A 231 -12.46 -6.59 10.29
C ALA A 231 -12.24 -6.27 11.77
N LEU A 232 -13.21 -6.61 12.63
CA LEU A 232 -13.09 -6.45 14.09
C LEU A 232 -11.96 -7.32 14.67
N GLY A 233 -11.85 -8.57 14.22
CA GLY A 233 -10.78 -9.48 14.62
C GLY A 233 -9.40 -8.96 14.24
N ALA A 234 -9.23 -8.51 12.99
CA ALA A 234 -7.99 -7.91 12.50
C ALA A 234 -7.63 -6.64 13.30
N ALA A 235 -8.61 -5.77 13.58
CA ALA A 235 -8.39 -4.58 14.40
C ALA A 235 -7.91 -4.92 15.82
N GLY A 236 -8.50 -5.95 16.43
CA GLY A 236 -8.07 -6.47 17.73
C GLY A 236 -6.63 -7.02 17.70
N ILE A 237 -6.29 -7.81 16.68
CA ILE A 237 -4.94 -8.38 16.49
C ILE A 237 -3.90 -7.26 16.30
N VAL A 238 -4.15 -6.31 15.40
CA VAL A 238 -3.26 -5.17 15.13
C VAL A 238 -3.05 -4.36 16.41
N THR A 239 -4.12 -4.07 17.14
CA THR A 239 -4.05 -3.34 18.40
C THR A 239 -3.19 -4.07 19.43
N ALA A 240 -3.49 -5.34 19.70
CA ALA A 240 -2.76 -6.16 20.66
C ALA A 240 -1.27 -6.25 20.30
N ARG A 241 -0.95 -6.54 19.03
CA ARG A 241 0.43 -6.62 18.53
C ARG A 241 1.18 -5.34 18.77
N ASN A 242 0.60 -4.19 18.41
CA ASN A 242 1.32 -2.92 18.47
C ASN A 242 1.45 -2.35 19.88
N LEU A 243 0.55 -2.72 20.80
CA LEU A 243 0.72 -2.42 22.22
C LEU A 243 1.85 -3.26 22.84
N VAL A 244 1.97 -4.54 22.47
CA VAL A 244 3.01 -5.44 23.00
C VAL A 244 4.38 -5.19 22.35
N ARG A 245 4.41 -4.90 21.04
CA ARG A 245 5.62 -4.65 20.25
C ARG A 245 5.43 -3.41 19.38
N PRO A 246 5.69 -2.21 19.90
CA PRO A 246 5.63 -0.98 19.12
C PRO A 246 6.57 -1.02 17.91
N PRO A 247 6.13 -0.55 16.72
CA PRO A 247 6.86 -0.68 15.46
C PRO A 247 7.96 0.37 15.24
N TYR A 248 8.32 1.13 16.29
CA TYR A 248 9.17 2.31 16.20
C TYR A 248 10.56 2.02 16.78
N LEU A 249 11.58 2.67 16.23
CA LEU A 249 12.89 2.70 16.88
C LEU A 249 12.72 3.32 18.27
N LYS A 250 13.14 2.58 19.31
CA LYS A 250 13.23 3.13 20.66
C LYS A 250 14.42 4.08 20.70
N GLN A 251 14.23 5.26 21.25
CA GLN A 251 15.30 6.24 21.43
C GLN A 251 16.32 5.64 22.41
N ASP A 252 17.59 5.55 22.01
CA ASP A 252 18.67 5.36 22.97
C ASP A 252 18.73 6.62 23.83
N THR A 253 18.36 6.50 25.10
CA THR A 253 18.44 7.59 26.08
C THR A 253 19.84 7.78 26.66
N GLY A 254 20.85 7.09 26.10
CA GLY A 254 22.21 7.06 26.64
C GLY A 254 23.26 7.24 25.56
N GLY A 255 23.67 8.47 25.31
CA GLY A 255 24.82 8.77 24.47
C GLY A 255 25.15 10.24 24.55
N TYR A 256 25.93 10.63 25.57
CA TYR A 256 26.64 11.90 25.54
C TYR A 256 27.44 11.96 24.23
N GLU A 257 27.13 12.93 23.36
CA GLU A 257 28.07 13.30 22.30
C GLU A 257 29.29 13.92 22.99
N THR A 258 30.43 13.25 22.91
CA THR A 258 31.71 13.85 23.29
C THR A 258 31.94 15.04 22.38
N ALA A 259 31.83 16.25 22.95
CA ALA A 259 32.24 17.47 22.28
C ALA A 259 33.69 17.31 21.79
N ALA A 260 33.94 17.68 20.54
CA ALA A 260 35.30 17.77 20.04
C ALA A 260 36.06 18.75 20.94
N THR A 261 37.07 18.24 21.65
CA THR A 261 38.07 19.09 22.27
C THR A 261 38.89 19.67 21.13
N ASP A 262 38.75 20.98 20.91
CA ASP A 262 39.71 21.75 20.14
C ASP A 262 41.05 21.66 20.87
N ASP A 263 41.90 20.74 20.42
CA ASP A 263 43.31 20.72 20.82
C ASP A 263 43.98 21.94 20.19
N VAL A 264 43.89 23.07 20.90
CA VAL A 264 44.85 24.16 20.80
C VAL A 264 46.07 23.74 21.61
N LEU A 265 47.17 23.40 20.93
CA LEU A 265 48.55 23.81 21.25
C LEU A 265 49.51 23.34 20.15
#